data_AF-A0A7K1CA82-F1
#
_entry.id   AF-A0A7K1CA82-F1
#
_cell.length_a   1.000
_cell.length_b   1.000
_cell.length_c   1.000
_cell.angle_alpha   90.00
_cell.angle_beta   90.00
_cell.angle_gamma   90.00
#
_symmetry.space_group_name_H-M   'P 1'
#
loop_
_entity.id
_entity.type
_entity.pdbx_description
1 polymer ?
#
loop_
_entity_poly.entity_id
_entity_poly.type
_entity_poly.pdbx_seq_one_letter_code
_entity_poly.pdbx_strand_id
1 'polypeptide(L)'
;HREIRVTYVNGEDQVSERVLHPRLVFVDKGETYLMADDVSVTPTEIDRVFRVDRILDTEVTGRIFEHRAAEWSGWGFRGDATEAVLYIAPGNGWLVDRLALKACHVNDDDSMFVWVDVVSHTWLAKLLVRCGHPSCVVSPVELRDVAPDWARTVREQYEP
;
A
#
# COMPACT_ATOMS: atom_id res chain seq x y z
N HIS A 1 14.47 1.96 -23.48
CA HIS A 1 13.95 2.76 -22.36
C HIS A 1 15.11 3.12 -21.43
N ARG A 2 15.01 4.22 -20.66
CA ARG A 2 16.12 4.75 -19.84
C ARG A 2 15.80 4.58 -18.35
N GLU A 3 16.74 4.01 -17.62
CA GLU A 3 16.67 3.95 -16.16
C GLU A 3 16.85 5.36 -15.57
N ILE A 4 16.12 5.65 -14.50
CA ILE A 4 16.20 6.92 -13.78
C ILE A 4 16.57 6.65 -12.32
N ARG A 5 17.32 7.57 -11.72
CA ARG A 5 17.45 7.67 -10.26
C ARG A 5 16.58 8.84 -9.81
N VAL A 6 15.84 8.63 -8.73
CA VAL A 6 14.96 9.65 -8.17
C VAL A 6 15.20 9.82 -6.68
N THR A 7 15.07 11.05 -6.21
CA THR A 7 14.88 11.34 -4.78
C THR A 7 13.38 11.46 -4.55
N TYR A 8 12.83 10.62 -3.67
CA TYR A 8 11.39 10.51 -3.45
C TYR A 8 11.04 10.71 -1.98
N VAL A 9 10.01 11.51 -1.72
CA VAL A 9 9.41 11.68 -0.39
C VAL A 9 8.11 10.87 -0.27
N ASN A 10 8.03 9.98 0.72
CA ASN A 10 6.83 9.16 0.91
C ASN A 10 5.71 9.92 1.66
N GLY A 11 4.59 9.26 1.94
CA GLY A 11 3.47 9.89 2.68
C GLY A 11 3.71 10.14 4.17
N GLU A 12 4.86 9.73 4.69
CA GLU A 12 5.32 9.93 6.06
C GLU A 12 6.50 10.93 6.10
N ASP A 13 6.66 11.72 5.04
CA ASP A 13 7.74 12.70 4.85
C ASP A 13 9.16 12.13 4.92
N GLN A 14 9.33 10.82 4.71
CA GLN A 14 10.64 10.18 4.63
C GLN A 14 11.19 10.25 3.22
N VAL A 15 12.42 10.75 3.10
CA VAL A 15 13.15 10.86 1.84
C VAL A 15 13.98 9.61 1.58
N SER A 16 13.95 9.12 0.34
CA SER A 16 14.78 7.98 -0.10
C SER A 16 15.24 8.16 -1.54
N GLU A 17 16.41 7.61 -1.87
CA GLU A 17 16.86 7.44 -3.26
C GLU A 17 16.34 6.13 -3.82
N ARG A 18 15.87 6.15 -5.06
CA ARG A 18 15.34 4.97 -5.77
C ARG A 18 15.91 4.89 -7.17
N VAL A 19 16.07 3.67 -7.67
CA VAL A 19 16.45 3.40 -9.06
C VAL A 19 15.26 2.74 -9.75
N LEU A 20 14.70 3.42 -10.74
CA LEU A 20 13.42 3.06 -11.33
C LEU A 20 13.56 2.73 -12.82
N HIS A 21 12.81 1.73 -13.25
CA HIS A 21 12.54 1.40 -14.65
C HIS A 21 11.12 1.90 -14.99
N PRO A 22 10.95 3.09 -15.59
CA PRO A 22 9.64 3.69 -15.82
C PRO A 22 8.81 2.89 -16.83
N ARG A 23 7.57 2.57 -16.49
CA ARG A 23 6.70 1.72 -17.33
C ARG A 23 5.51 2.48 -17.91
N LEU A 24 4.80 3.22 -17.07
CA LEU A 24 3.59 3.97 -17.45
C LEU A 24 3.44 5.21 -16.58
N VAL A 25 3.14 6.35 -17.20
CA VAL A 25 2.63 7.54 -16.49
C VAL A 25 1.13 7.63 -16.74
N PHE A 26 0.35 7.82 -15.69
CA PHE A 26 -1.12 7.90 -15.77
C PHE A 26 -1.68 8.91 -14.78
N VAL A 27 -2.95 9.29 -14.97
CA VAL A 27 -3.68 10.18 -14.07
C VAL A 27 -4.81 9.40 -13.42
N ASP A 28 -4.94 9.53 -12.10
CA ASP A 28 -6.07 9.01 -11.33
C ASP A 28 -6.50 10.05 -10.29
N LYS A 29 -7.82 10.27 -10.17
CA LYS A 29 -8.40 11.25 -9.22
C LYS A 29 -7.74 12.65 -9.26
N GLY A 30 -7.30 13.09 -10.45
CA GLY A 30 -6.68 14.41 -10.65
C GLY A 30 -5.19 14.49 -10.35
N GLU A 31 -4.56 13.37 -9.99
CA GLU A 31 -3.15 13.29 -9.60
C GLU A 31 -2.35 12.47 -10.61
N THR A 32 -1.07 12.80 -10.78
CA THR A 32 -0.19 12.12 -11.75
C THR A 32 0.68 11.08 -11.05
N TYR A 33 0.72 9.88 -11.63
CA TYR A 33 1.42 8.74 -11.08
C TYR A 33 2.37 8.11 -12.10
N LEU A 34 3.42 7.49 -11.59
CA LEU A 34 4.39 6.70 -12.32
C LEU A 34 4.33 5.25 -11.83
N MET A 35 3.95 4.31 -12.69
CA MET A 35 4.26 2.89 -12.51
C MET A 35 5.69 2.64 -12.93
N ALA A 36 6.48 2.04 -12.04
CA ALA A 36 7.87 1.67 -12.33
C ALA A 36 8.27 0.39 -11.59
N ASP A 37 9.22 -0.33 -12.17
CA ASP A 37 9.93 -1.37 -11.41
C ASP A 37 11.05 -0.68 -10.62
N ASP A 38 10.97 -0.70 -9.28
CA ASP A 38 11.99 -0.22 -8.35
C ASP A 38 13.06 -1.30 -8.17
N VAL A 39 14.19 -1.14 -8.85
CA VAL A 39 15.29 -2.10 -8.83
C VAL A 39 16.27 -1.84 -7.68
N SER A 40 15.99 -0.86 -6.82
CA SER A 40 16.75 -0.61 -5.59
C SER A 40 16.30 -1.46 -4.41
N VAL A 41 15.15 -2.13 -4.51
CA VAL A 41 14.57 -3.00 -3.48
C VAL A 41 14.74 -4.49 -3.83
N THR A 42 14.31 -5.36 -2.92
CA THR A 42 14.38 -6.82 -3.15
C THR A 42 13.45 -7.25 -4.31
N PRO A 43 13.77 -8.34 -5.02
CA PRO A 43 13.04 -8.77 -6.22
C PRO A 43 11.54 -9.01 -6.04
N THR A 44 11.09 -9.27 -4.81
CA THR A 44 9.67 -9.50 -4.48
C THR A 44 8.84 -8.21 -4.39
N GLU A 45 9.48 -7.03 -4.43
CA GLU A 45 8.82 -5.74 -4.19
C GLU A 45 9.05 -4.72 -5.31
N ILE A 46 9.44 -5.19 -6.50
CA ILE A 46 9.89 -4.30 -7.58
C ILE A 46 8.74 -3.49 -8.20
N ASP A 47 7.53 -4.02 -8.36
CA ASP A 47 6.43 -3.30 -9.05
C ASP A 47 5.78 -2.27 -8.11
N ARG A 48 5.96 -0.98 -8.38
CA ARG A 48 5.50 0.11 -7.50
C ARG A 48 4.88 1.28 -8.27
N VAL A 49 4.00 2.00 -7.58
CA VAL A 49 3.39 3.24 -8.07
C VAL A 49 3.90 4.41 -7.23
N PHE A 50 4.44 5.42 -7.91
CA PHE A 50 4.98 6.64 -7.32
C PHE A 50 4.09 7.83 -7.69
N ARG A 51 3.86 8.73 -6.74
CA ARG A 51 3.24 10.02 -7.01
C ARG A 51 4.28 10.96 -7.62
N VAL A 52 4.02 11.50 -8.81
CA VAL A 52 5.02 12.30 -9.54
C VAL A 52 5.33 13.61 -8.83
N ASP A 53 4.34 14.23 -8.19
CA ASP A 53 4.50 15.46 -7.40
C ASP A 53 5.39 15.29 -6.14
N ARG A 54 5.72 14.04 -5.78
CA ARG A 54 6.60 13.69 -4.65
C ARG A 54 8.01 13.26 -5.06
N ILE A 55 8.33 13.36 -6.35
CA ILE A 55 9.69 13.22 -6.85
C ILE A 55 10.37 14.58 -6.67
N LEU A 56 11.33 14.63 -5.74
CA LEU A 56 12.08 15.84 -5.40
C LEU A 56 13.18 16.13 -6.42
N ASP A 57 13.80 15.07 -6.94
CA ASP A 57 14.83 15.16 -7.97
C ASP A 57 14.81 13.93 -8.88
N THR A 58 15.29 14.10 -10.11
CA THR A 58 15.31 13.08 -11.15
C THR A 58 16.52 13.22 -12.05
N GLU A 59 17.26 12.13 -12.20
CA GLU A 59 18.37 12.02 -13.15
C GLU A 59 18.26 10.76 -14.00
N VAL A 60 18.70 10.85 -15.26
CA VAL A 60 18.83 9.69 -16.13
C VAL A 60 20.19 9.04 -15.86
N THR A 61 20.21 7.74 -15.52
CA THR A 61 21.46 7.06 -15.12
C THR A 61 22.37 6.70 -16.29
N GLY A 62 21.88 6.85 -17.53
CA GLY A 62 22.55 6.41 -18.76
C GLY A 62 22.35 4.94 -19.09
N ARG A 63 21.84 4.13 -18.15
CA ARG A 63 21.51 2.73 -18.37
C ARG A 63 20.22 2.57 -19.16
N ILE A 64 20.16 1.47 -19.93
CA ILE A 64 18.96 1.04 -20.63
C ILE A 64 18.43 -0.24 -19.99
N PHE A 65 17.14 -0.43 -20.10
CA PHE A 65 16.46 -1.66 -19.67
C PHE A 65 15.46 -2.09 -20.72
N GLU A 66 15.10 -3.37 -20.68
CA GLU A 66 14.03 -3.95 -21.48
C GLU A 66 12.68 -3.52 -20.90
N HIS A 67 11.90 -2.79 -21.70
CA HIS A 67 10.61 -2.29 -21.22
C HIS A 67 9.56 -3.36 -21.27
N ARG A 68 8.83 -3.45 -20.16
CA ARG A 68 7.66 -4.28 -20.00
C ARG A 68 6.45 -3.38 -19.98
N ALA A 69 5.58 -3.53 -20.97
CA ALA A 69 4.31 -2.82 -21.05
C ALA A 69 3.55 -2.93 -19.71
N ALA A 70 2.91 -1.83 -19.35
CA ALA A 70 2.05 -1.74 -18.18
C ALA A 70 0.74 -1.11 -18.61
N GLU A 71 -0.36 -1.59 -18.05
CA GLU A 71 -1.68 -0.99 -18.14
C GLU A 71 -2.13 -0.68 -16.73
N TRP A 72 -2.71 0.51 -16.55
CA TRP A 72 -3.32 0.89 -15.30
C TRP A 72 -4.74 0.33 -15.23
N SER A 73 -4.97 -0.61 -14.30
CA SER A 73 -6.28 -1.25 -14.08
C SER A 73 -6.94 -0.79 -12.76
N GLY A 74 -6.50 0.33 -12.20
CA GLY A 74 -6.91 0.83 -10.88
C GLY A 74 -5.96 0.41 -9.76
N TRP A 75 -6.26 0.85 -8.53
CA TRP A 75 -5.53 0.53 -7.30
C TRP A 75 -5.77 -0.93 -6.88
N GLY A 76 -5.34 -1.87 -7.71
CA GLY A 76 -5.31 -3.30 -7.43
C GLY A 76 -3.88 -3.72 -7.20
N PHE A 77 -3.56 -4.14 -5.98
CA PHE A 77 -2.32 -4.89 -5.73
C PHE A 77 -2.34 -6.16 -6.60
N ARG A 78 -1.23 -6.48 -7.25
CA ARG A 78 -1.10 -7.72 -8.04
C ARG A 78 -0.92 -8.91 -7.09
N GLY A 79 -1.88 -9.84 -7.09
CA GLY A 79 -1.90 -11.07 -6.31
C GLY A 79 -3.32 -11.63 -6.21
N ASP A 80 -3.48 -12.86 -5.72
CA ASP A 80 -4.80 -13.41 -5.41
C ASP A 80 -5.43 -12.59 -4.28
N ALA A 81 -6.44 -11.80 -4.61
CA ALA A 81 -7.18 -11.02 -3.63
C ALA A 81 -8.05 -11.93 -2.77
N THR A 82 -7.89 -11.81 -1.46
CA THR A 82 -8.74 -12.48 -0.48
C THR A 82 -9.78 -11.48 0.00
N GLU A 83 -11.06 -11.77 -0.25
CA GLU A 83 -12.15 -10.97 0.29
C GLU A 83 -12.15 -11.06 1.82
N ALA A 84 -12.05 -9.91 2.49
CA ALA A 84 -12.06 -9.84 3.94
C ALA A 84 -13.16 -8.92 4.45
N VAL A 85 -13.70 -9.30 5.60
CA VAL A 85 -14.59 -8.48 6.42
C VAL A 85 -13.81 -8.05 7.63
N LEU A 86 -13.68 -6.75 7.85
CA LEU A 86 -13.02 -6.19 9.02
C LEU A 86 -14.06 -5.56 9.93
N TYR A 87 -13.88 -5.72 11.24
CA TYR A 87 -14.50 -4.87 12.24
C TYR A 87 -13.52 -3.77 12.59
N ILE A 88 -13.98 -2.52 12.58
CA ILE A 88 -13.15 -1.35 12.85
C ILE A 88 -13.77 -0.58 14.02
N ALA A 89 -12.93 -0.27 15.00
CA ALA A 89 -13.32 0.48 16.19
C ALA A 89 -13.81 1.91 15.85
N PRO A 90 -14.66 2.50 16.71
CA PRO A 90 -15.12 3.88 16.55
C PRO A 90 -13.98 4.90 16.36
N GLY A 91 -14.27 6.02 15.69
CA GLY A 91 -13.29 7.09 15.43
C GLY A 91 -12.41 6.87 14.19
N ASN A 92 -12.66 5.81 13.42
CA ASN A 92 -11.92 5.47 12.21
C ASN A 92 -12.67 5.78 10.89
N GLY A 93 -13.58 6.76 10.91
CA GLY A 93 -14.38 7.18 9.74
C GLY A 93 -13.55 7.52 8.49
N TRP A 94 -12.28 7.90 8.67
CA TRP A 94 -11.33 8.17 7.60
C TRP A 94 -11.11 7.00 6.62
N LEU A 95 -11.40 5.75 7.02
CA LEU A 95 -11.24 4.58 6.14
C LEU A 95 -12.15 4.65 4.92
N VAL A 96 -13.38 5.16 5.09
CA VAL A 96 -14.40 5.20 4.02
C VAL A 96 -13.94 6.03 2.84
N ASP A 97 -13.18 7.11 3.11
CA ASP A 97 -12.68 8.01 2.07
C ASP A 97 -11.35 7.53 1.46
N ARG A 98 -10.56 6.75 2.22
CA ARG A 98 -9.17 6.39 1.84
C ARG A 98 -9.02 5.01 1.25
N LEU A 99 -9.95 4.10 1.47
CA LEU A 99 -9.87 2.73 0.98
C LEU A 99 -10.87 2.48 -0.13
N ALA A 100 -10.48 1.63 -1.09
CA ALA A 100 -11.40 1.06 -2.05
C ALA A 100 -12.25 -0.03 -1.37
N LEU A 101 -13.27 0.39 -0.62
CA LEU A 101 -14.20 -0.51 0.05
C LEU A 101 -15.20 -1.09 -0.96
N LYS A 102 -15.49 -2.39 -0.85
CA LYS A 102 -16.61 -3.04 -1.56
C LYS A 102 -17.95 -2.68 -0.92
N ALA A 103 -17.97 -2.62 0.40
CA ALA A 103 -19.12 -2.24 1.20
C ALA A 103 -18.66 -1.71 2.56
N CYS A 104 -19.51 -0.92 3.20
CA CYS A 104 -19.32 -0.44 4.56
C CYS A 104 -20.68 -0.39 5.27
N HIS A 105 -20.71 -0.86 6.51
CA HIS A 105 -21.84 -0.71 7.42
C HIS A 105 -21.35 -0.04 8.69
N VAL A 106 -21.86 1.16 8.98
CA VAL A 106 -21.54 1.93 10.19
C VAL A 106 -22.63 1.66 11.22
N ASN A 107 -22.24 1.25 12.42
CA ASN A 107 -23.13 1.01 13.55
C ASN A 107 -23.42 2.32 14.30
N ASP A 108 -24.40 2.31 15.19
CA ASP A 108 -24.81 3.49 15.97
C ASP A 108 -23.71 4.05 16.90
N ASP A 109 -22.69 3.25 17.23
CA ASP A 109 -21.55 3.64 18.06
C ASP A 109 -20.33 4.12 17.26
N ASP A 110 -20.50 4.39 15.96
CA ASP A 110 -19.46 4.73 14.98
C ASP A 110 -18.43 3.62 14.68
N SER A 111 -18.61 2.41 15.23
CA SER A 111 -17.87 1.24 14.75
C SER A 111 -18.37 0.83 13.36
N MET A 112 -17.57 0.08 12.61
CA MET A 112 -17.96 -0.32 11.26
C MET A 112 -17.52 -1.72 10.89
N PHE A 113 -18.33 -2.35 10.04
CA PHE A 113 -17.93 -3.50 9.25
C PHE A 113 -17.56 -3.02 7.85
N VAL A 114 -16.37 -3.38 7.37
CA VAL A 114 -15.88 -3.02 6.04
C VAL A 114 -15.50 -4.25 5.24
N TRP A 115 -15.88 -4.26 3.97
CA TRP A 115 -15.56 -5.32 3.02
C TRP A 115 -14.47 -4.82 2.09
N VAL A 116 -13.34 -5.53 2.03
CA VAL A 116 -12.17 -5.14 1.27
C VAL A 116 -11.51 -6.33 0.60
N ASP A 117 -10.81 -6.07 -0.49
CA ASP A 117 -9.89 -7.05 -1.09
C ASP A 117 -8.52 -6.93 -0.45
N VAL A 118 -8.09 -7.99 0.23
CA VAL A 118 -6.77 -8.08 0.87
C VAL A 118 -5.84 -8.83 -0.06
N VAL A 119 -4.80 -8.14 -0.50
CA VAL A 119 -3.72 -8.74 -1.32
C VAL A 119 -2.40 -8.82 -0.55
N SER A 120 -2.26 -8.05 0.54
CA SER A 120 -1.06 -8.03 1.37
C SER A 120 -1.43 -8.14 2.85
N HIS A 121 -1.01 -9.23 3.49
CA HIS A 121 -1.19 -9.42 4.93
C HIS A 121 -0.44 -8.35 5.73
N THR A 122 0.75 -7.95 5.29
CA THR A 122 1.53 -6.89 5.94
C THR A 122 0.81 -5.53 5.90
N TRP A 123 0.17 -5.20 4.77
CA TRP A 123 -0.66 -4.00 4.69
C TRP A 123 -1.86 -4.08 5.64
N LEU A 124 -2.55 -5.22 5.65
CA LEU A 124 -3.70 -5.44 6.52
C LEU A 124 -3.31 -5.31 8.00
N ALA A 125 -2.18 -5.89 8.41
CA ALA A 125 -1.64 -5.78 9.76
C ALA A 125 -1.41 -4.32 10.16
N LYS A 126 -0.70 -3.55 9.32
CA LYS A 126 -0.42 -2.12 9.57
C LYS A 126 -1.69 -1.29 9.65
N LEU A 127 -2.68 -1.57 8.79
CA LEU A 127 -3.98 -0.91 8.82
C LEU A 127 -4.67 -1.16 10.16
N LEU A 128 -4.77 -2.42 10.60
CA LEU A 128 -5.46 -2.77 11.84
C LEU A 128 -4.74 -2.22 13.09
N VAL A 129 -3.40 -2.24 13.10
CA VAL A 129 -2.62 -1.59 14.17
C VAL A 129 -2.93 -0.09 14.24
N ARG A 130 -3.01 0.59 13.09
CA ARG A 130 -3.36 2.02 13.03
C ARG A 130 -4.79 2.30 13.49
N CYS A 131 -5.73 1.40 13.19
CA CYS A 131 -7.12 1.53 13.63
C CYS A 131 -7.27 1.29 15.13
N GLY A 132 -6.30 0.61 15.76
CA GLY A 132 -6.29 0.30 17.19
C GLY A 132 -7.27 -0.78 17.57
N HIS A 133 -7.09 -1.35 18.77
CA HIS A 133 -8.04 -2.30 19.34
C HIS A 133 -9.39 -1.61 19.66
N PRO A 134 -10.55 -2.25 19.45
CA PRO A 134 -10.77 -3.64 19.05
C PRO A 134 -10.83 -3.95 17.53
N SER A 135 -10.25 -3.12 16.65
CA SER A 135 -10.28 -3.38 15.20
C SER A 135 -9.59 -4.70 14.83
N CYS A 136 -10.24 -5.53 14.01
CA CYS A 136 -9.77 -6.87 13.68
C CYS A 136 -10.36 -7.39 12.37
N VAL A 137 -9.83 -8.54 11.91
CA VAL A 137 -10.47 -9.30 10.82
C VAL A 137 -11.59 -10.16 11.41
N VAL A 138 -12.78 -10.08 10.82
CA VAL A 138 -13.94 -10.92 11.14
C VAL A 138 -13.90 -12.19 10.29
N SER A 139 -13.60 -12.03 9.00
CA SER A 139 -13.51 -13.11 8.01
C SER A 139 -12.48 -12.75 6.93
N PRO A 140 -11.78 -13.73 6.33
CA PRO A 140 -11.82 -15.15 6.64
C PRO A 140 -10.94 -15.48 7.87
N VAL A 141 -11.09 -16.68 8.44
CA VAL A 141 -10.47 -17.03 9.74
C VAL A 141 -8.94 -17.03 9.66
N GLU A 142 -8.41 -17.35 8.48
CA GLU A 142 -6.98 -17.43 8.18
C GLU A 142 -6.27 -16.08 8.29
N LEU A 143 -7.01 -14.97 8.22
CA LEU A 143 -6.47 -13.62 8.32
C LEU A 143 -6.58 -13.01 9.73
N ARG A 144 -7.21 -13.68 10.70
CA ARG A 144 -7.47 -13.11 12.03
C ARG A 144 -6.21 -12.77 12.82
N ASP A 145 -5.17 -13.58 12.67
CA ASP A 145 -3.94 -13.46 13.47
C ASP A 145 -2.91 -12.50 12.85
N VAL A 146 -3.19 -11.95 11.67
CA VAL A 146 -2.29 -11.08 10.91
C VAL A 146 -1.87 -9.82 11.70
N ALA A 147 -2.79 -9.18 12.42
CA ALA A 147 -2.47 -8.01 13.24
C ALA A 147 -1.79 -8.36 14.58
N PRO A 148 -2.28 -9.35 15.38
CA PRO A 148 -1.58 -9.82 16.57
C PRO A 148 -0.14 -10.28 16.33
N ASP A 149 0.11 -11.04 15.25
CA ASP A 149 1.45 -11.54 14.94
C ASP A 149 2.40 -10.41 14.53
N TRP A 150 1.93 -9.47 13.71
CA TRP A 150 2.72 -8.29 13.35
C TRP A 150 3.05 -7.42 14.57
N ALA A 151 2.08 -7.19 15.47
CA ALA A 151 2.33 -6.45 16.70
C ALA A 151 3.38 -7.12 17.60
N ARG A 152 3.44 -8.47 17.59
CA ARG A 152 4.47 -9.25 18.30
C ARG A 152 5.85 -9.05 17.65
N THR A 153 5.96 -9.19 16.33
CA THR A 153 7.22 -8.96 15.59
C THR A 153 7.76 -7.55 15.79
N VAL A 154 6.89 -6.53 15.79
CA VAL A 154 7.29 -5.15 16.07
C VAL A 154 7.78 -5.05 17.52
N ARG A 155 7.07 -5.62 18.50
CA ARG A 155 7.51 -5.61 19.91
C ARG A 155 8.88 -6.25 20.11
N GLU A 156 9.14 -7.40 19.48
CA GLU A 156 10.42 -8.11 19.55
C GLU A 156 11.59 -7.28 18.98
N GLN A 157 11.32 -6.36 18.04
CA GLN A 157 12.34 -5.43 17.52
C GLN A 157 12.65 -4.26 18.47
N TYR A 158 11.81 -4.00 19.46
CA TYR A 158 11.95 -2.88 20.41
C TYR A 158 12.15 -3.34 21.87
N GLU A 159 12.19 -4.64 22.15
CA GLU A 159 12.65 -5.18 23.44
C GLU A 159 14.17 -5.43 23.38
N PRO A 160 14.97 -4.80 24.26
CA PRO A 160 16.43 -4.93 24.29
C PRO A 160 16.94 -6.28 24.81
#